data_AF-A0A973A1C8-F1
#
_entry.id   AF-A0A973A1C8-F1
#
_cell.length_a   1.000
_cell.length_b   1.000
_cell.length_c   1.000
_cell.angle_alpha   90.00
_cell.angle_beta   90.00
_cell.angle_gamma   90.00
#
_symmetry.space_group_name_H-M   'P 1'
#
loop_
_entity.id
_entity.type
_entity.pdbx_description
1 polymer ?
#
loop_
_entity_poly.entity_id
_entity_poly.type
_entity_poly.pdbx_seq_one_letter_code
_entity_poly.pdbx_strand_id
1 'polypeptide(L)'
;MEQEKRPGGLTALAIFNFIFAGFGVIGFIGIIVMRLVPIDKIPPEQRAPYEAFQTMGILLFVGLLVLTLVSLGLELVSGIGYLKQKRGMGWMVGNIYAVLSVVSGLVSGLVMEPELGGGFSIGAILNFVYPVLTLILLNSTFKEDFTN
;
A
#
# COMPACT_ATOMS: atom_id res chain seq x y z
N MET A 1 18.55 -34.15 -7.00
CA MET A 1 17.50 -33.18 -6.66
C MET A 1 18.11 -31.82 -6.88
N GLU A 2 17.85 -31.19 -8.03
CA GLU A 2 18.24 -29.78 -8.20
C GLU A 2 17.49 -28.99 -7.14
N GLN A 3 18.22 -28.30 -6.26
CA GLN A 3 17.61 -27.35 -5.35
C GLN A 3 16.93 -26.30 -6.23
N GLU A 4 15.60 -26.27 -6.19
CA GLU A 4 14.78 -25.26 -6.82
C GLU A 4 15.31 -23.89 -6.38
N LYS A 5 16.09 -23.25 -7.26
CA LYS A 5 16.85 -22.05 -6.93
C LYS A 5 15.85 -20.91 -6.82
N ARG A 6 15.42 -20.62 -5.59
CA ARG A 6 14.46 -19.54 -5.31
C ARG A 6 14.96 -18.25 -5.96
N PRO A 7 14.17 -17.61 -6.85
CA PRO A 7 14.58 -16.38 -7.49
C PRO A 7 14.69 -15.30 -6.43
N GLY A 8 15.91 -14.77 -6.25
CA GLY A 8 16.21 -13.77 -5.21
C GLY A 8 15.33 -12.52 -5.33
N GLY A 9 14.89 -12.20 -6.55
CA GLY A 9 14.01 -11.07 -6.81
C GLY A 9 12.59 -11.22 -6.25
N LEU A 10 11.98 -12.42 -6.29
CA LEU A 10 10.68 -12.66 -5.62
C LEU A 10 10.81 -12.58 -4.09
N THR A 11 11.96 -12.99 -3.55
CA THR A 11 12.24 -12.83 -2.12
C THR A 11 12.34 -11.35 -1.74
N ALA A 12 13.03 -10.54 -2.54
CA ALA A 12 13.12 -9.11 -2.33
C ALA A 12 11.74 -8.43 -2.39
N LEU A 13 10.92 -8.76 -3.40
CA LEU A 13 9.54 -8.26 -3.50
C LEU A 13 8.70 -8.65 -2.27
N ALA A 14 8.85 -9.86 -1.75
CA ALA A 14 8.16 -10.28 -0.54
C ALA A 14 8.54 -9.43 0.67
N ILE A 15 9.84 -9.15 0.83
CA ILE A 15 10.35 -8.31 1.93
C ILE A 15 9.75 -6.90 1.83
N PHE A 16 9.76 -6.30 0.64
CA PHE A 16 9.14 -4.98 0.43
C PHE A 16 7.65 -4.99 0.76
N ASN A 17 6.89 -5.99 0.29
CA ASN A 17 5.48 -6.12 0.63
C ASN A 17 5.22 -6.22 2.13
N PHE A 18 6.04 -6.98 2.88
CA PHE A 18 5.87 -7.07 4.33
C PHE A 18 6.23 -5.78 5.06
N ILE A 19 7.25 -5.04 4.58
CA ILE A 19 7.60 -3.72 5.11
C ILE A 19 6.44 -2.74 4.88
N PHE A 20 5.89 -2.69 3.66
CA PHE A 20 4.76 -1.81 3.34
C PHE A 20 3.49 -2.21 4.08
N ALA A 21 3.20 -3.49 4.22
CA ALA A 21 2.09 -3.95 5.06
C ALA A 21 2.26 -3.51 6.52
N GLY A 22 3.49 -3.57 7.05
CA GLY A 22 3.81 -3.04 8.37
C GLY A 22 3.55 -1.54 8.50
N PHE A 23 3.98 -0.74 7.53
CA PHE A 23 3.62 0.68 7.47
C PHE A 23 2.12 0.91 7.29
N GLY A 24 1.43 0.04 6.55
CA GLY A 24 -0.02 0.06 6.38
C GLY A 24 -0.77 -0.13 7.69
N VAL A 25 -0.31 -1.02 8.58
CA VAL A 25 -0.88 -1.17 9.95
C VAL A 25 -0.73 0.13 10.73
N ILE A 26 0.48 0.71 10.72
CA ILE A 26 0.76 1.96 11.45
C ILE A 26 -0.11 3.09 10.89
N GLY A 27 -0.20 3.21 9.56
CA GLY A 27 -1.04 4.18 8.87
C GLY A 27 -2.53 4.00 9.19
N PHE A 28 -3.03 2.77 9.20
CA PHE A 28 -4.42 2.46 9.57
C PHE A 28 -4.76 2.94 10.99
N ILE A 29 -3.89 2.65 11.96
CA ILE A 29 -4.05 3.14 13.34
C ILE A 29 -3.95 4.66 13.37
N GLY A 30 -2.99 5.25 12.65
CA GLY A 30 -2.79 6.69 12.54
C GLY A 30 -4.05 7.42 12.06
N ILE A 31 -4.71 6.92 11.02
CA ILE A 31 -5.97 7.48 10.50
C ILE A 31 -7.06 7.51 11.58
N ILE A 32 -7.21 6.42 12.35
CA ILE A 32 -8.18 6.34 13.44
C ILE A 32 -7.83 7.35 14.54
N VAL A 33 -6.56 7.39 14.95
CA VAL A 33 -6.07 8.31 15.99
C VAL A 33 -6.29 9.76 15.58
N MET A 34 -5.98 10.14 14.33
CA MET A 34 -6.16 11.51 13.85
C MET A 34 -7.61 11.99 13.94
N ARG A 35 -8.59 11.09 13.74
CA ARG A 35 -10.00 11.43 13.90
C ARG A 35 -10.47 11.50 15.35
N LEU A 36 -9.91 10.68 16.23
CA LEU A 36 -10.41 10.55 17.62
C LEU A 36 -9.73 11.47 18.62
N VAL A 37 -8.51 11.94 18.35
CA VAL A 37 -7.78 12.80 19.30
C VAL A 37 -8.38 14.21 19.32
N PRO A 38 -8.78 14.73 20.49
CA PRO A 38 -9.29 16.09 20.61
C PRO A 38 -8.28 17.15 20.13
N ILE A 39 -8.73 18.08 19.29
CA ILE A 39 -7.83 19.03 18.60
C ILE A 39 -7.16 20.03 19.55
N ASP A 40 -7.78 20.30 20.69
CA ASP A 40 -7.25 21.16 21.76
C ASP A 40 -5.96 20.61 22.37
N LYS A 41 -5.74 19.29 22.27
CA LYS A 41 -4.54 18.59 22.75
C LYS A 41 -3.41 18.53 21.72
N ILE A 42 -3.66 18.95 20.48
CA ILE A 42 -2.68 18.94 19.41
C ILE A 42 -1.99 20.31 19.33
N PRO A 43 -0.64 20.35 19.27
CA PRO A 43 0.09 21.60 19.05
C PRO A 43 -0.37 22.30 17.76
N PRO A 44 -0.52 23.64 17.74
CA PRO A 44 -1.08 24.37 16.60
C PRO A 44 -0.45 24.03 15.25
N GLU A 45 0.86 23.81 15.21
CA GLU A 45 1.64 23.46 14.02
C GLU A 45 1.31 22.07 13.43
N GLN A 46 0.64 21.20 14.19
CA GLN A 46 0.28 19.85 13.78
C GLN A 46 -1.23 19.66 13.59
N ARG A 47 -2.04 20.71 13.73
CA ARG A 47 -3.51 20.58 13.73
C ARG A 47 -4.11 20.27 12.36
N ALA A 48 -3.53 20.80 11.29
CA ALA A 48 -4.14 20.76 9.97
C ALA A 48 -4.52 19.33 9.50
N PRO A 49 -3.65 18.30 9.61
CA PRO A 49 -4.03 16.93 9.27
C PRO A 49 -5.15 16.37 10.13
N TYR A 50 -5.17 16.68 11.44
CA TYR A 50 -6.20 16.22 12.36
C TYR A 50 -7.55 16.86 12.05
N GLU A 51 -7.57 18.18 11.80
CA GLU A 51 -8.79 18.91 11.39
C GLU A 51 -9.36 18.34 10.09
N ALA A 52 -8.52 18.08 9.09
CA ALA A 52 -8.94 17.47 7.83
C ALA A 52 -9.57 16.07 8.03
N PHE A 53 -8.99 15.22 8.89
CA PHE A 53 -9.58 13.92 9.22
C PHE A 53 -10.87 14.01 10.06
N GLN A 54 -11.01 15.03 10.90
CA GLN A 54 -12.20 15.25 11.75
C GLN A 54 -13.38 15.79 10.93
N THR A 55 -13.12 16.69 9.99
CA THR A 55 -14.15 17.28 9.11
C THR A 55 -14.51 16.37 7.94
N MET A 56 -13.67 15.39 7.59
CA MET A 56 -13.95 14.39 6.57
C MET A 56 -15.31 13.70 6.81
N GLY A 57 -16.12 13.60 5.75
CA GLY A 57 -17.40 12.89 5.82
C GLY A 57 -17.23 11.41 6.20
N ILE A 58 -18.16 10.88 7.00
CA ILE A 58 -18.06 9.51 7.54
C ILE A 58 -17.94 8.44 6.45
N LEU A 59 -18.62 8.62 5.32
CA LEU A 59 -18.56 7.69 4.18
C LEU A 59 -17.15 7.64 3.57
N LEU A 60 -16.51 8.79 3.37
CA LEU A 60 -15.14 8.87 2.86
C LEU A 60 -14.16 8.28 3.86
N PHE A 61 -14.34 8.57 5.15
CA PHE A 61 -13.50 8.03 6.22
C PHE A 61 -13.57 6.51 6.29
N VAL A 62 -14.78 5.93 6.29
CA VAL A 62 -14.97 4.47 6.27
C VAL A 62 -14.41 3.87 4.98
N GLY A 63 -14.64 4.50 3.84
CA GLY A 63 -14.09 4.08 2.55
C GLY A 63 -12.56 4.02 2.57
N LEU A 64 -11.91 5.03 3.14
CA LEU A 64 -10.45 5.08 3.32
C LEU A 64 -9.97 3.90 4.19
N LEU A 65 -10.60 3.66 5.34
CA LEU A 65 -10.23 2.55 6.24
C LEU A 65 -10.38 1.19 5.56
N VAL A 66 -11.47 0.97 4.83
CA VAL A 66 -11.69 -0.27 4.08
C VAL A 66 -10.64 -0.44 3.00
N LEU A 67 -10.34 0.63 2.25
CA LEU A 67 -9.32 0.59 1.21
C LEU A 67 -7.94 0.26 1.79
N THR A 68 -7.56 0.87 2.92
CA THR A 68 -6.30 0.55 3.61
C THR A 68 -6.24 -0.92 4.04
N LEU A 69 -7.33 -1.47 4.58
CA LEU A 69 -7.38 -2.89 4.97
C LEU A 69 -7.30 -3.84 3.76
N VAL A 70 -7.97 -3.49 2.66
CA VAL A 70 -7.89 -4.27 1.42
C VAL A 70 -6.46 -4.26 0.89
N SER A 71 -5.83 -3.09 0.79
CA SER A 71 -4.43 -2.97 0.34
C SER A 71 -3.49 -3.79 1.21
N LEU A 72 -3.61 -3.70 2.53
CA LEU A 72 -2.82 -4.49 3.47
C LEU A 72 -3.01 -6.00 3.27
N GLY A 73 -4.27 -6.44 3.08
CA GLY A 73 -4.57 -7.84 2.80
C GLY A 73 -3.92 -8.31 1.49
N LEU A 74 -3.98 -7.49 0.44
CA LEU A 74 -3.37 -7.81 -0.85
C LEU A 74 -1.84 -7.86 -0.76
N GLU A 75 -1.20 -6.92 -0.07
CA GLU A 75 0.26 -6.90 0.16
C GLU A 75 0.74 -8.15 0.89
N LEU A 76 0.05 -8.53 1.97
CA LEU A 76 0.39 -9.73 2.74
C LEU A 76 0.20 -11.00 1.91
N VAL A 77 -0.95 -11.16 1.24
CA VAL A 77 -1.25 -12.34 0.43
C VAL A 77 -0.26 -12.46 -0.73
N SER A 78 0.06 -11.35 -1.40
CA SER A 78 1.04 -11.35 -2.49
C SER A 78 2.47 -11.56 -2.01
N GLY A 79 2.86 -11.01 -0.86
CA GLY A 79 4.16 -11.29 -0.24
C GLY A 79 4.35 -12.78 0.09
N ILE A 80 3.33 -13.41 0.69
CA ILE A 80 3.30 -14.86 0.91
C ILE A 80 3.35 -15.61 -0.43
N GLY A 81 2.62 -15.13 -1.43
CA GLY A 81 2.59 -15.66 -2.78
C GLY A 81 3.95 -15.64 -3.46
N TYR A 82 4.73 -14.57 -3.32
CA TYR A 82 6.09 -14.45 -3.84
C TYR A 82 7.04 -15.43 -3.16
N LEU A 83 7.00 -15.56 -1.83
CA LEU A 83 7.82 -16.53 -1.09
C LEU A 83 7.52 -17.98 -1.46
N LYS A 84 6.24 -18.29 -1.67
CA LYS A 84 5.77 -19.63 -2.06
C LYS A 84 5.74 -19.85 -3.57
N GLN A 85 6.12 -18.86 -4.36
CA GLN A 85 6.07 -18.89 -5.83
C GLN A 85 4.71 -19.33 -6.40
N LYS A 86 3.61 -19.07 -5.68
CA LYS A 86 2.26 -19.49 -6.11
C LYS A 86 1.70 -18.52 -7.12
N ARG A 87 1.26 -19.00 -8.29
CA ARG A 87 0.72 -18.13 -9.35
C ARG A 87 -0.51 -17.34 -8.92
N GLY A 88 -1.47 -17.96 -8.24
CA GLY A 88 -2.66 -17.25 -7.77
C GLY A 88 -2.33 -16.16 -6.74
N MET A 89 -1.61 -16.54 -5.68
CA MET A 89 -1.32 -15.61 -4.58
C MET A 89 -0.24 -14.59 -4.94
N GLY A 90 0.80 -14.97 -5.66
CA GLY A 90 1.89 -14.07 -6.02
C GLY A 90 1.54 -13.24 -7.24
N TRP A 91 1.42 -13.89 -8.40
CA TRP A 91 1.23 -13.18 -9.67
C TRP A 91 -0.11 -12.44 -9.76
N MET A 92 -1.23 -13.11 -9.51
CA MET A 92 -2.55 -12.47 -9.70
C MET A 92 -2.82 -11.41 -8.62
N VAL A 93 -2.67 -11.74 -7.34
CA VAL A 93 -2.91 -10.77 -6.25
C VAL A 93 -1.87 -9.64 -6.27
N GLY A 94 -0.61 -9.93 -6.60
CA GLY A 94 0.43 -8.91 -6.74
C GLY A 94 0.13 -7.89 -7.84
N ASN A 95 -0.38 -8.34 -8.98
CA ASN A 95 -0.86 -7.45 -10.05
C ASN A 95 -2.09 -6.63 -9.62
N ILE A 96 -3.07 -7.25 -8.98
CA ILE A 96 -4.27 -6.56 -8.48
C ILE A 96 -3.86 -5.45 -7.50
N TYR A 97 -3.02 -5.77 -6.53
CA TYR A 97 -2.45 -4.81 -5.60
C TYR A 97 -1.78 -3.65 -6.35
N ALA A 98 -0.86 -3.95 -7.26
CA ALA A 98 -0.06 -2.93 -7.89
C ALA A 98 -0.90 -1.98 -8.76
N VAL A 99 -1.90 -2.50 -9.49
CA VAL A 99 -2.88 -1.67 -10.22
C VAL A 99 -3.68 -0.80 -9.26
N LEU A 100 -4.23 -1.38 -8.20
CA LEU A 100 -5.03 -0.62 -7.22
C LEU A 100 -4.19 0.47 -6.56
N SER A 101 -2.94 0.21 -6.20
CA SER A 101 -2.03 1.18 -5.60
C SER A 101 -1.70 2.33 -6.56
N VAL A 102 -1.47 2.04 -7.85
CA VAL A 102 -1.28 3.09 -8.87
C VAL A 102 -2.52 3.96 -8.99
N VAL A 103 -3.70 3.36 -9.15
CA VAL A 103 -4.96 4.10 -9.28
C VAL A 103 -5.25 4.92 -8.01
N SER A 104 -5.07 4.32 -6.83
CA SER A 104 -5.27 4.98 -5.55
C SER A 104 -4.31 6.16 -5.37
N GLY A 105 -3.04 6.01 -5.76
CA GLY A 105 -2.06 7.09 -5.71
C GLY A 105 -2.44 8.27 -6.61
N LEU A 106 -2.90 7.99 -7.83
CA LEU A 106 -3.37 9.02 -8.75
C LEU A 106 -4.64 9.73 -8.23
N VAL A 107 -5.62 8.97 -7.74
CA VAL A 107 -6.85 9.55 -7.18
C VAL A 107 -6.54 10.39 -5.95
N SER A 108 -5.70 9.87 -5.03
CA SER A 108 -5.28 10.62 -3.84
C SER A 108 -4.58 11.92 -4.22
N GLY A 109 -3.62 11.87 -5.16
CA GLY A 109 -2.88 13.05 -5.60
C GLY A 109 -3.75 14.13 -6.26
N LEU A 110 -4.86 13.75 -6.89
CA LEU A 110 -5.78 14.66 -7.59
C LEU A 110 -6.96 15.14 -6.73
N VAL A 111 -7.40 14.35 -5.74
CA VAL A 111 -8.66 14.57 -5.02
C VAL A 111 -8.46 14.95 -3.55
N MET A 112 -7.39 14.47 -2.90
CA MET A 112 -7.16 14.76 -1.48
C MET A 112 -6.55 16.16 -1.27
N GLU A 113 -6.83 16.74 -0.12
CA GLU A 113 -6.20 17.99 0.31
C GLU A 113 -4.68 17.78 0.51
N PRO A 114 -3.83 18.78 0.21
CA PRO A 114 -2.38 18.69 0.40
C PRO A 114 -1.96 18.24 1.80
N GLU A 115 -2.70 18.66 2.82
CA GLU A 115 -2.49 18.36 4.23
C GLU A 115 -2.71 16.87 4.56
N LEU A 116 -3.50 16.18 3.74
CA LEU A 116 -3.76 14.73 3.84
C LEU A 116 -2.84 13.91 2.93
N GLY A 117 -1.81 14.53 2.35
CA GLY A 117 -0.93 13.88 1.38
C GLY A 117 -1.44 13.96 -0.06
N GLY A 118 -2.37 14.87 -0.35
CA GLY A 118 -2.67 15.30 -1.72
C GLY A 118 -1.46 15.97 -2.40
N GLY A 119 -1.49 16.02 -3.73
CA GLY A 119 -0.40 16.57 -4.54
C GLY A 119 0.79 15.63 -4.77
N PHE A 120 1.84 16.13 -5.44
CA PHE A 120 3.05 15.38 -5.77
C PHE A 120 4.15 15.59 -4.71
N SER A 121 4.15 14.75 -3.68
CA SER A 121 5.23 14.68 -2.69
C SER A 121 6.27 13.59 -3.05
N ILE A 122 7.46 13.64 -2.44
CA ILE A 122 8.46 12.55 -2.58
C ILE A 122 7.86 11.21 -2.13
N GLY A 123 7.05 11.21 -1.07
CA GLY A 123 6.33 10.03 -0.62
C GLY A 123 5.39 9.46 -1.67
N ALA A 124 4.64 10.34 -2.37
CA ALA A 124 3.77 9.93 -3.47
C ALA A 124 4.55 9.29 -4.63
N ILE A 125 5.74 9.83 -4.95
CA ILE A 125 6.62 9.27 -5.97
C ILE A 125 7.09 7.86 -5.55
N LEU A 126 7.56 7.68 -4.32
CA LEU A 126 8.00 6.37 -3.83
C LEU A 126 6.86 5.34 -3.82
N ASN A 127 5.68 5.75 -3.36
CA ASN A 127 4.47 4.93 -3.34
C ASN A 127 3.93 4.62 -4.73
N PHE A 128 4.33 5.37 -5.76
CA PHE A 128 3.99 5.10 -7.15
C PHE A 128 5.02 4.19 -7.84
N VAL A 129 6.31 4.46 -7.62
CA VAL A 129 7.41 3.72 -8.26
C VAL A 129 7.38 2.23 -7.88
N TYR A 130 7.14 1.91 -6.60
CA TYR A 130 7.14 0.51 -6.17
C TYR A 130 6.05 -0.36 -6.83
N PRO A 131 4.77 0.05 -6.87
CA PRO A 131 3.75 -0.65 -7.64
C PRO A 131 4.08 -0.81 -9.13
N VAL A 132 4.63 0.23 -9.77
CA VAL A 132 5.04 0.14 -11.18
C VAL A 132 6.15 -0.89 -11.37
N LEU A 133 7.17 -0.88 -10.52
CA LEU A 133 8.23 -1.90 -10.54
C LEU A 133 7.66 -3.30 -10.30
N THR A 134 6.70 -3.44 -9.38
CA THR A 134 6.02 -4.70 -9.13
C THR A 134 5.30 -5.19 -10.39
N LEU A 135 4.55 -4.35 -11.10
CA LEU A 135 3.92 -4.70 -12.37
C LEU A 135 4.95 -5.15 -13.41
N ILE A 136 6.03 -4.41 -13.58
CA ILE A 136 7.07 -4.75 -14.55
C ILE A 136 7.68 -6.11 -14.20
N LEU A 137 8.11 -6.29 -12.95
CA LEU A 137 8.83 -7.49 -12.51
C LEU A 137 7.94 -8.75 -12.56
N LEU A 138 6.68 -8.66 -12.13
CA LEU A 138 5.76 -9.81 -12.15
C LEU A 138 5.37 -10.24 -13.57
N ASN A 139 5.27 -9.30 -14.51
CA ASN A 139 4.81 -9.61 -15.87
C ASN A 139 5.95 -9.83 -16.88
N SER A 140 7.17 -9.43 -16.55
CA SER A 140 8.35 -9.66 -17.40
C SER A 140 9.32 -10.66 -16.78
N THR A 141 9.92 -10.34 -15.63
CA THR A 141 11.04 -11.09 -15.05
C THR A 141 10.60 -12.39 -14.39
N PHE A 142 9.56 -12.35 -13.55
CA PHE A 142 9.17 -13.48 -12.70
C PHE A 142 7.94 -14.23 -13.22
N LYS A 143 7.47 -13.91 -14.43
CA LYS A 143 6.23 -14.47 -14.98
C LYS A 143 6.23 -16.00 -14.98
N GLU A 144 7.36 -16.59 -15.35
CA GLU A 144 7.55 -18.04 -15.44
C GLU A 144 8.06 -18.67 -14.13
N ASP A 145 8.44 -17.84 -13.14
CA ASP A 145 8.88 -18.30 -11.82
C ASP A 145 7.71 -18.70 -10.92
N PHE A 146 6.48 -18.39 -11.32
CA PHE A 146 5.27 -18.77 -10.59
C PHE A 146 4.77 -20.15 -11.01
N THR A 147 4.71 -21.07 -10.05
CA THR A 147 4.21 -22.42 -10.22
C THR A 147 2.74 -22.54 -9.77
N ASN A 148 2.04 -23.56 -10.27
CA ASN A 148 0.62 -23.82 -9.99
C ASN A 148 0.39 -24.30 -8.55
#